data_AF-A0A6A3G499-F1
#
_entry.id   AF-A0A6A3G499-F1
#
_cell.length_a   1.000
_cell.length_b   1.000
_cell.length_c   1.000
_cell.angle_alpha   90.00
_cell.angle_beta   90.00
_cell.angle_gamma   90.00
#
_symmetry.space_group_name_H-M   'P 1'
#
loop_
_entity.id
_entity.type
_entity.pdbx_description
1 polymer ?
#
loop_
_entity_poly.entity_id
_entity_poly.type
_entity_poly.pdbx_seq_one_letter_code
_entity_poly.pdbx_strand_id
1 'polypeptide(L)'
;MLETRACTKLHGIIHPHQNGFVPYRTIHATVDLFTAAQKVAMQDPAMATALALLLDFCKAYDSVDRAFMYEVLLWLGFPVEFVKAMRGLHDGTR
;
A
#
# COMPACT_ATOMS: atom_id res chain seq x y z
N MET A 1 1.66 -4.66 -20.85
CA MET A 1 0.73 -3.87 -20.01
C MET A 1 1.56 -3.11 -18.96
N LEU A 2 1.25 -1.85 -18.63
CA LEU A 2 2.07 -1.02 -17.72
C LEU A 2 2.16 -1.64 -16.31
N GLU A 3 1.04 -2.17 -15.84
CA GLU A 3 0.87 -2.87 -14.57
C GLU A 3 1.85 -4.04 -14.39
N THR A 4 1.92 -4.97 -15.35
CA THR A 4 2.81 -6.13 -15.29
C THR A 4 4.29 -5.78 -15.11
N ARG A 5 4.72 -4.58 -15.54
CA ARG A 5 6.11 -4.12 -15.36
C ARG A 5 6.31 -3.48 -13.99
N ALA A 6 5.41 -2.59 -13.58
CA ALA A 6 5.47 -1.90 -12.29
C ALA A 6 5.34 -2.89 -11.11
N CYS A 7 4.49 -3.91 -11.28
CA CYS A 7 4.17 -4.88 -10.23
C CYS A 7 5.40 -5.66 -9.73
N THR A 8 6.37 -5.93 -10.61
CA THR A 8 7.63 -6.60 -10.25
C THR A 8 8.49 -5.81 -9.26
N LYS A 9 8.26 -4.50 -9.12
CA LYS A 9 9.01 -3.62 -8.21
C LYS A 9 8.35 -3.43 -6.85
N LEU A 10 7.05 -3.76 -6.73
CA LEU A 10 6.26 -3.47 -5.53
C LEU A 10 6.90 -4.04 -4.26
N HIS A 11 7.41 -5.28 -4.31
CA HIS A 11 8.00 -5.95 -3.14
C HIS A 11 9.20 -5.20 -2.51
N GLY A 12 9.91 -4.37 -3.29
CA GLY A 12 11.04 -3.57 -2.81
C GLY A 12 10.66 -2.15 -2.40
N ILE A 13 9.42 -1.73 -2.62
CA ILE A 13 8.92 -0.37 -2.35
C ILE A 13 7.96 -0.38 -1.16
N ILE A 14 7.08 -1.39 -1.07
CA ILE A 14 6.05 -1.48 -0.04
C ILE A 14 6.49 -2.39 1.11
N HIS A 15 5.93 -2.14 2.29
CA HIS A 15 6.21 -2.95 3.48
C HIS A 15 5.84 -4.44 3.26
N PRO A 16 6.58 -5.41 3.84
CA PRO A 16 6.29 -6.84 3.70
C PRO A 16 4.87 -7.25 4.11
N HIS A 17 4.27 -6.57 5.09
CA HIS A 17 2.90 -6.84 5.56
C HIS A 17 1.79 -6.11 4.77
N GLN A 18 2.13 -5.37 3.71
CA GLN A 18 1.14 -4.78 2.81
C GLN A 18 0.67 -5.85 1.81
N ASN A 19 -0.53 -6.39 2.01
CA ASN A 19 -1.03 -7.53 1.22
C ASN A 19 -1.99 -7.13 0.08
N GLY A 20 -2.65 -5.97 0.17
CA GLY A 20 -3.67 -5.55 -0.81
C GLY A 20 -3.09 -5.32 -2.21
N PHE A 21 -3.68 -5.96 -3.22
CA PHE A 21 -3.32 -5.83 -4.64
C PHE A 21 -1.86 -6.16 -4.99
N VAL A 22 -1.17 -6.95 -4.16
CA VAL A 22 0.20 -7.40 -4.42
C VAL A 22 0.18 -8.86 -4.88
N PRO A 23 0.84 -9.22 -6.00
CA PRO A 23 0.89 -10.60 -6.45
C PRO A 23 1.41 -11.55 -5.38
N TYR A 24 0.79 -12.72 -5.30
CA TYR A 24 1.15 -13.80 -4.37
C TYR A 24 0.99 -13.44 -2.88
N ARG A 25 0.39 -12.31 -2.54
CA ARG A 25 -0.03 -11.97 -1.17
C ARG A 25 -1.54 -12.12 -1.03
N THR A 26 -1.99 -12.54 0.14
CA THR A 26 -3.41 -12.81 0.41
C THR A 26 -3.89 -12.03 1.62
N ILE A 27 -5.20 -11.78 1.69
CA ILE A 27 -5.82 -11.13 2.84
C ILE A 27 -5.68 -11.97 4.13
N HIS A 28 -5.59 -13.30 4.01
CA HIS A 28 -5.41 -14.20 5.13
C HIS A 28 -4.14 -13.88 5.92
N ALA A 29 -3.04 -13.52 5.25
CA ALA A 29 -1.81 -13.13 5.94
C ALA A 29 -2.00 -11.89 6.85
N THR A 30 -2.83 -10.92 6.46
CA THR A 30 -3.18 -9.77 7.31
C THR A 30 -4.02 -10.20 8.52
N VAL A 31 -5.03 -11.05 8.30
CA VAL A 31 -5.93 -11.53 9.36
C VAL A 31 -5.19 -12.40 10.37
N ASP A 32 -4.30 -13.27 9.90
CA ASP A 32 -3.49 -14.15 10.74
C ASP A 32 -2.53 -13.34 11.61
N LEU A 33 -1.84 -12.34 11.04
CA LEU A 33 -0.96 -11.44 11.77
C LEU A 33 -1.74 -10.66 12.84
N PHE A 34 -2.89 -10.10 12.49
CA PHE A 34 -3.75 -9.38 13.44
C PHE A 34 -4.21 -10.28 14.59
N THR A 35 -4.68 -11.49 14.26
CA THR A 35 -5.14 -12.49 15.23
C THR A 35 -4.01 -12.93 16.17
N ALA A 36 -2.80 -13.14 15.63
CA ALA A 36 -1.63 -13.48 16.42
C ALA A 36 -1.24 -12.34 17.37
N ALA A 37 -1.19 -11.10 16.87
CA ALA A 37 -0.89 -9.92 17.68
C ALA A 37 -1.92 -9.73 18.81
N GLN A 38 -3.21 -9.94 18.52
CA GLN A 38 -4.27 -9.86 19.52
C GLN A 38 -4.10 -10.91 20.63
N LYS A 39 -3.77 -12.16 20.28
CA LYS A 39 -3.51 -13.22 21.27
C LYS A 39 -2.34 -12.88 22.19
N VAL A 40 -1.24 -12.37 21.63
CA VAL A 40 -0.07 -11.95 22.41
C VAL A 40 -0.43 -10.80 23.35
N ALA A 41 -1.12 -9.78 22.85
CA ALA A 41 -1.53 -8.63 23.66
C ALA A 41 -2.46 -9.01 24.82
N MET A 42 -3.33 -10.01 24.64
CA MET A 42 -4.21 -10.50 25.71
C MET A 42 -3.51 -11.31 26.80
N GLN A 43 -2.30 -11.83 26.51
CA GLN A 43 -1.56 -12.71 27.43
C GLN A 43 -0.41 -11.99 28.14
N ASP A 44 0.08 -10.89 27.58
CA ASP A 44 1.20 -10.12 28.12
C ASP A 44 0.71 -8.89 28.90
N PRO A 45 0.89 -8.83 30.23
CA PRO A 45 0.54 -7.67 31.04
C PRO A 45 1.20 -6.37 30.58
N ALA A 46 2.38 -6.43 29.94
CA ALA A 46 3.05 -5.24 29.39
C ALA A 46 2.27 -4.62 28.23
N MET A 47 1.38 -5.39 27.59
CA MET A 47 0.54 -4.97 26.46
C MET A 47 -0.91 -4.69 26.89
N ALA A 48 -1.20 -4.55 28.19
CA ALA A 48 -2.55 -4.36 28.71
C ALA A 48 -3.29 -3.14 28.14
N THR A 49 -2.56 -2.14 27.63
CA THR A 49 -3.10 -0.93 27.00
C THR A 49 -2.94 -0.92 25.48
N ALA A 50 -2.52 -2.02 24.86
CA ALA A 50 -2.38 -2.13 23.43
C ALA A 50 -3.73 -1.90 22.72
N LEU A 51 -3.70 -1.11 21.65
CA LEU A 51 -4.88 -0.76 20.85
C LEU A 51 -4.62 -1.09 19.39
N ALA A 52 -5.62 -1.69 18.75
CA ALA A 52 -5.66 -1.83 17.30
C ALA A 52 -6.42 -0.67 16.68
N LEU A 53 -5.79 0.06 15.76
CA LEU A 53 -6.42 1.10 14.97
C LEU A 53 -6.83 0.53 13.60
N LEU A 54 -8.13 0.51 13.33
CA LEU A 54 -8.70 0.11 12.05
C LEU A 54 -9.00 1.38 11.25
N LEU A 55 -8.04 1.76 10.41
CA LEU A 55 -8.11 2.98 9.61
C LEU A 55 -8.60 2.67 8.19
N ASP A 56 -9.40 3.56 7.63
CA ASP A 56 -9.87 3.50 6.25
C ASP A 56 -9.82 4.88 5.60
N PHE A 57 -9.64 4.90 4.27
CA PHE A 57 -9.67 6.12 3.47
C PHE A 57 -11.01 6.22 2.74
N CYS A 58 -11.80 7.24 3.07
CA CYS A 58 -13.01 7.53 2.32
C CYS A 58 -12.64 7.87 0.87
N LYS A 59 -13.12 7.05 -0.08
CA LYS A 59 -12.87 7.22 -1.51
C LYS A 59 -11.38 7.36 -1.86
N ALA A 60 -10.57 6.39 -1.39
CA ALA A 60 -9.10 6.41 -1.50
C ALA A 60 -8.54 6.82 -2.87
N TYR A 61 -9.15 6.37 -3.97
CA TYR A 61 -8.72 6.73 -5.32
C TYR A 61 -9.06 8.17 -5.70
N ASP A 62 -10.24 8.67 -5.31
CA ASP A 62 -10.65 10.06 -5.56
C ASP A 62 -9.86 11.06 -4.70
N SER A 63 -9.37 10.63 -3.53
CA SER A 63 -8.64 11.47 -2.59
C SER A 63 -7.12 11.48 -2.80
N VAL A 64 -6.59 10.78 -3.80
CA VAL A 64 -5.14 10.75 -4.07
C VAL A 64 -4.65 12.12 -4.54
N ASP A 65 -3.64 12.65 -3.87
CA ASP A 65 -2.84 13.76 -4.41
C ASP A 65 -1.95 13.22 -5.54
N ARG A 66 -2.43 13.41 -6.78
CA ARG A 66 -1.74 12.94 -7.98
C ARG A 66 -0.40 13.65 -8.18
N ALA A 67 -0.30 14.94 -7.85
CA ALA A 67 0.95 15.68 -8.00
C ALA A 67 2.02 15.09 -7.09
N PHE A 68 1.69 14.87 -5.82
CA PHE A 68 2.56 14.20 -4.87
C PHE A 68 2.96 12.80 -5.33
N MET A 69 2.00 11.99 -5.80
CA MET A 69 2.27 10.64 -6.32
C MET A 69 3.30 10.65 -7.47
N TYR A 70 3.23 11.61 -8.39
CA TYR A 70 4.21 11.70 -9.48
C TYR A 70 5.62 12.05 -8.98
N GLU A 71 5.74 12.97 -8.02
CA GLU A 71 7.03 13.31 -7.41
C GLU A 71 7.63 12.11 -6.66
N VAL A 72 6.79 11.33 -5.97
CA VAL A 72 7.23 10.08 -5.32
C VAL A 72 7.74 9.07 -6.33
N LEU A 73 7.07 8.90 -7.49
CA LEU A 73 7.55 7.99 -8.54
C LEU A 73 8.93 8.42 -9.07
N LEU A 74 9.15 9.72 -9.28
CA LEU A 74 10.47 10.23 -9.68
C LEU A 74 11.52 10.01 -8.60
N TRP A 75 11.17 10.26 -7.32
CA TRP A 75 12.06 10.02 -6.19
C TRP A 75 12.45 8.54 -6.03
N LEU A 76 11.53 7.62 -6.30
CA LEU A 76 11.78 6.18 -6.34
C LEU A 76 12.61 5.73 -7.57
N GLY A 77 12.97 6.66 -8.46
CA GLY A 77 13.81 6.39 -9.63
C GLY A 77 13.07 5.87 -10.85
N PHE A 78 11.74 6.05 -10.93
CA PHE A 78 11.01 5.69 -12.15
C PHE A 78 11.38 6.66 -13.31
N PRO A 79 11.52 6.15 -14.55
CA PRO A 79 11.84 6.99 -15.70
C PRO A 79 10.81 8.10 -15.94
N VAL A 80 11.26 9.25 -16.42
CA VAL A 80 10.40 10.42 -16.70
C VAL A 80 9.29 10.04 -17.71
N GLU A 81 9.59 9.19 -18.67
CA GLU A 81 8.67 8.66 -19.67
C GLU A 81 7.54 7.84 -19.04
N PHE A 82 7.86 7.07 -18.00
CA PHE A 82 6.86 6.32 -17.24
C PHE A 82 5.91 7.28 -16.52
N VAL A 83 6.44 8.31 -15.86
CA VAL A 83 5.63 9.31 -15.15
C VAL A 83 4.77 10.12 -16.13
N LYS A 84 5.30 10.45 -17.32
CA LYS A 84 4.51 11.07 -18.41
C LYS A 84 3.35 10.18 -18.85
N ALA A 85 3.58 8.87 -19.03
CA ALA A 85 2.52 7.93 -19.38
C ALA A 85 1.44 7.83 -18.29
N MET A 86 1.84 7.81 -17.01
CA MET A 86 0.90 7.82 -15.88
C MET A 86 0.07 9.12 -15.84
N ARG A 87 0.68 10.28 -16.09
CA ARG A 87 -0.04 11.56 -16.19
C ARG A 87 -1.08 11.52 -17.30
N GLY A 88 -0.74 10.98 -18.47
CA GLY A 88 -1.69 10.81 -19.57
C GLY A 88 -2.85 9.86 -19.25
N LEU A 89 -2.59 8.77 -18.51
CA LEU A 89 -3.64 7.83 -18.07
C LEU A 89 -4.62 8.46 -17.08
N HIS A 90 -4.14 9.39 -16.26
CA HIS A 90 -4.93 10.08 -15.26
C HIS A 90 -5.60 11.36 -15.79
N ASP A 91 -5.25 11.82 -16.98
CA ASP A 91 -5.84 13.01 -17.57
C ASP A 91 -7.35 12.82 -17.79
N GLY A 92 -8.14 13.83 -17.43
CA GLY A 92 -9.60 13.76 -17.45
C GLY A 92 -10.24 12.81 -16.42
N THR A 93 -9.47 12.22 -15.49
CA THR A 93 -10.00 11.42 -14.38
C THR A 93 -10.05 12.24 -13.08
N ARG A 94 -11.06 11.97 -12.23
CA ARG A 94 -11.10 12.48 -10.85
C ARG A 94 -10.19 11.62 -9.99
#